data_AF-A0A7V0MU48-F1
#
_entry.id   AF-A0A7V0MU48-F1
#
_cell.length_a   1.000
_cell.length_b   1.000
_cell.length_c   1.000
_cell.angle_alpha   90.00
_cell.angle_beta   90.00
_cell.angle_gamma   90.00
#
_symmetry.space_group_name_H-M   'P 1'
#
loop_
_entity.id
_entity.type
_entity.pdbx_description
1 polymer ?
#
loop_
_entity_poly.entity_id
_entity_poly.type
_entity_poly.pdbx_seq_one_letter_code
_entity_poly.pdbx_strand_id
1 'polypeptide(L)'
;MELRILDGAESIGGTKVFLDTGNMRLLLDFGLNYKRYGLYFEEYLKPRSSRGIADLWRLGLIPHHPDLYRDDLWPDDLPREGSPLE
;
A
#
# COMPACT_ATOMS: atom_id res chain seq x y z
N MET A 1 -2.75 4.58 -22.51
CA MET A 1 -3.68 4.01 -21.53
C MET A 1 -3.02 2.79 -20.93
N GLU A 2 -2.82 2.79 -19.62
CA GLU A 2 -2.17 1.73 -18.85
C GLU A 2 -3.05 1.35 -17.66
N LEU A 3 -3.22 0.05 -17.41
CA LEU A 3 -3.92 -0.48 -16.25
C LEU A 3 -2.94 -1.35 -15.46
N ARG A 4 -2.72 -1.02 -14.19
CA ARG A 4 -1.88 -1.78 -13.26
C ARG A 4 -2.72 -2.28 -12.09
N ILE A 5 -2.58 -3.57 -11.77
CA ILE A 5 -3.11 -4.12 -10.53
C ILE A 5 -1.99 -4.06 -9.49
N LEU A 6 -2.13 -3.16 -8.53
CA LEU A 6 -1.10 -2.96 -7.50
C LEU A 6 -1.21 -3.99 -6.37
N ASP A 7 -2.42 -4.49 -6.10
CA ASP A 7 -2.71 -5.52 -5.10
C ASP A 7 -4.13 -6.09 -5.31
N GLY A 8 -4.44 -7.23 -4.67
CA GLY A 8 -5.78 -7.80 -4.65
C GLY A 8 -6.17 -8.70 -5.83
N ALA A 9 -5.26 -8.98 -6.77
CA ALA A 9 -5.53 -9.88 -7.90
C ALA A 9 -5.78 -11.34 -7.47
N GLU A 10 -5.10 -11.79 -6.42
CA GLU A 10 -5.08 -13.20 -5.98
C GLU A 10 -5.44 -13.37 -4.50
N SER A 11 -6.19 -12.41 -3.94
CA SER A 11 -6.59 -12.41 -2.53
C SER A 11 -8.02 -11.94 -2.34
N ILE A 12 -8.65 -12.38 -1.25
CA ILE A 12 -9.88 -11.76 -0.75
C ILE A 12 -9.49 -10.43 -0.13
N GLY A 13 -10.08 -9.35 -0.64
CA GLY A 13 -9.69 -7.99 -0.30
C GLY A 13 -8.29 -7.63 -0.82
N GLY A 14 -7.91 -6.36 -0.65
CA GLY A 14 -6.63 -5.85 -1.10
C GLY A 14 -6.70 -5.08 -2.40
N THR A 15 -7.88 -5.00 -3.03
CA THR A 15 -8.08 -4.36 -4.34
C THR A 15 -7.50 -2.96 -4.35
N LYS A 16 -6.51 -2.77 -5.25
CA LYS A 16 -5.85 -1.51 -5.55
C LYS A 16 -5.57 -1.51 -7.04
N VAL A 17 -6.36 -0.74 -7.79
CA VAL A 17 -6.28 -0.70 -9.25
C VAL A 17 -5.88 0.69 -9.70
N PHE A 18 -4.78 0.78 -10.44
CA PHE A 18 -4.31 2.04 -11.00
C PHE A 18 -4.60 2.09 -12.51
N LEU A 19 -5.19 3.18 -12.97
CA LEU A 19 -5.46 3.48 -14.37
C LEU A 19 -4.83 4.82 -14.75
N ASP A 20 -4.00 4.81 -15.79
CA ASP A 20 -3.44 6.01 -16.41
C ASP A 20 -3.94 6.14 -17.85
N THR A 21 -4.63 7.23 -18.16
CA THR A 21 -5.11 7.53 -19.51
C THR A 21 -4.21 8.50 -20.28
N GLY A 22 -3.12 8.98 -19.67
CA GLY A 22 -2.18 9.99 -20.16
C GLY A 22 -2.58 11.42 -19.83
N ASN A 23 -3.88 11.70 -19.75
CA ASN A 23 -4.44 12.98 -19.32
C ASN A 23 -4.97 12.96 -17.89
N MET A 24 -5.18 11.77 -17.32
CA MET A 24 -5.72 11.57 -15.98
C MET A 24 -5.18 10.27 -15.41
N ARG A 25 -4.97 10.25 -14.10
CA ARG A 25 -4.62 9.07 -13.34
C ARG A 25 -5.66 8.84 -12.25
N LEU A 26 -6.07 7.58 -12.09
CA LEU A 26 -7.05 7.16 -11.12
C LEU A 26 -6.51 5.96 -10.35
N LEU A 27 -6.52 6.06 -9.02
CA LEU A 27 -6.36 4.92 -8.14
C LEU A 27 -7.73 4.56 -7.57
N LEU A 28 -8.20 3.37 -7.89
CA LEU A 28 -9.49 2.85 -7.45
C LEU A 28 -9.29 1.81 -6.35
N ASP A 29 -9.99 2.07 -5.25
CA ASP A 29 -9.94 1.33 -3.99
C ASP A 29 -8.57 1.42 -3.29
N PHE A 30 -8.56 1.12 -2.00
CA PHE A 30 -7.36 0.94 -1.21
C PHE A 30 -7.57 -0.12 -0.13
N GLY A 31 -8.26 -1.19 -0.51
CA GLY A 31 -8.75 -2.22 0.40
C GLY A 31 -7.64 -3.00 1.09
N LEU A 32 -8.00 -3.65 2.20
CA LEU A 32 -7.08 -4.48 2.99
C LEU A 32 -6.91 -5.88 2.37
N ASN A 33 -5.68 -6.29 2.11
CA ASN A 33 -5.36 -7.66 1.68
C ASN A 33 -5.38 -8.58 2.91
N TYR A 34 -6.50 -9.25 3.17
CA TYR A 34 -6.67 -10.09 4.37
C TYR A 34 -5.68 -11.25 4.41
N LYS A 35 -5.35 -11.83 3.25
CA LYS A 35 -4.38 -12.93 3.16
C LYS A 35 -3.00 -12.50 3.63
N ARG A 36 -2.50 -11.34 3.19
CA ARG A 36 -1.19 -10.83 3.61
C ARG A 36 -1.23 -10.27 5.03
N TYR A 37 -2.31 -9.59 5.41
CA TYR A 37 -2.48 -9.05 6.75
C TYR A 37 -2.46 -10.15 7.81
N GLY A 38 -3.13 -11.29 7.54
CA GLY A 38 -3.19 -12.43 8.44
C GLY A 38 -1.85 -13.08 8.74
N LEU A 39 -0.86 -12.95 7.85
CA LEU A 39 0.50 -13.48 8.09
C LEU A 39 1.21 -12.80 9.27
N TYR A 40 0.80 -11.58 9.64
CA TYR A 40 1.54 -10.74 10.59
C TYR A 40 0.67 -10.22 11.74
N PHE A 41 -0.60 -9.94 11.49
CA PHE A 41 -1.46 -9.19 12.40
C PHE A 41 -2.78 -9.91 12.74
N GLU A 42 -2.76 -11.24 12.71
CA GLU A 42 -3.87 -12.04 13.24
C GLU A 42 -3.82 -12.13 14.77
N GLU A 43 -5.01 -12.30 15.35
CA GLU A 43 -5.26 -12.38 16.80
C GLU A 43 -4.83 -11.14 17.61
N TYR A 44 -3.66 -11.21 18.26
CA TYR A 44 -3.21 -10.25 19.26
C TYR A 44 -2.24 -9.22 18.72
N LEU A 45 -1.59 -9.50 17.59
CA LEU A 45 -0.62 -8.60 16.98
C LEU A 45 -1.35 -7.58 16.12
N LYS A 46 -0.98 -6.31 16.28
CA LYS A 46 -1.50 -5.20 15.48
C LYS A 46 -0.34 -4.33 15.01
N PRO A 47 -0.49 -3.59 13.90
CA PRO A 47 0.45 -2.56 13.52
C PRO A 47 0.68 -1.59 14.67
N ARG A 48 1.93 -1.16 14.87
CA ARG A 48 2.28 -0.19 15.89
C ARG A 48 1.75 1.17 15.47
N SER A 49 0.65 1.61 16.08
CA SER A 49 -0.03 2.86 15.72
C SER A 49 0.88 4.10 15.79
N SER A 50 1.87 4.10 16.69
CA SER A 50 2.86 5.17 16.82
C SER A 50 3.92 5.21 15.70
N ARG A 51 3.90 4.25 14.77
CA ARG A 51 4.90 4.09 13.70
C ARG A 51 4.36 4.42 12.32
N GLY A 52 3.21 5.10 12.22
CA GLY A 52 2.63 5.51 10.94
C GLY A 52 2.50 4.33 9.97
N ILE A 53 2.99 4.48 8.74
CA ILE A 53 2.94 3.40 7.73
C ILE A 53 4.08 2.39 7.83
N ALA A 54 5.06 2.53 8.73
CA ALA A 54 6.29 1.74 8.69
C ALA A 54 6.06 0.23 8.68
N ASP A 55 5.14 -0.26 9.51
CA ASP A 55 4.82 -1.69 9.56
C ASP A 55 4.12 -2.14 8.29
N LEU A 56 3.16 -1.35 7.78
CA LEU A 56 2.46 -1.65 6.54
C LEU A 56 3.41 -1.68 5.35
N TRP A 57 4.34 -0.72 5.29
CA TRP A 57 5.36 -0.60 4.26
C TRP A 57 6.34 -1.76 4.30
N ARG A 58 6.98 -2.02 5.45
CA ARG A 58 8.00 -3.07 5.59
C ARG A 58 7.46 -4.48 5.34
N LEU A 59 6.18 -4.70 5.66
CA LEU A 59 5.51 -5.99 5.47
C LEU A 59 4.82 -6.10 4.11
N GLY A 60 4.97 -5.10 3.23
CA GLY A 60 4.38 -5.09 1.90
C GLY A 60 2.85 -5.12 1.91
N LEU A 61 2.18 -4.61 2.95
CA LEU A 61 0.72 -4.57 3.04
C LEU A 61 0.10 -3.44 2.22
N ILE A 62 0.93 -2.52 1.75
CA ILE A 62 0.58 -1.38 0.90
C ILE A 62 1.56 -1.31 -0.28
N PRO A 63 1.17 -0.75 -1.44
CA PRO A 63 2.06 -0.59 -2.59
C PRO A 63 3.38 0.15 -2.29
N HIS A 64 4.48 -0.29 -2.89
CA HIS A 64 5.80 0.35 -2.69
C HIS A 64 6.03 1.53 -3.64
N HIS A 65 5.14 2.52 -3.57
CA HIS A 65 5.21 3.77 -4.32
C HIS A 65 5.14 4.95 -3.35
N PRO A 66 6.29 5.58 -2.98
CA PRO A 66 6.34 6.57 -1.91
C PRO A 66 5.41 7.79 -2.11
N ASP A 67 5.20 8.19 -3.37
CA ASP A 67 4.36 9.29 -3.82
C ASP A 67 2.85 9.07 -3.61
N LEU A 68 2.42 7.83 -3.32
CA LEU A 68 1.03 7.54 -2.97
C LEU A 68 0.64 7.93 -1.54
N TYR A 69 1.62 8.19 -0.66
CA TYR A 69 1.37 8.35 0.77
C TYR A 69 1.61 9.79 1.21
N ARG A 70 0.81 10.22 2.18
CA ARG A 70 1.01 11.52 2.82
C ARG A 70 2.29 11.53 3.62
N ASP A 71 3.01 12.64 3.56
CA ASP A 71 4.28 12.81 4.27
C ASP A 71 4.15 12.66 5.80
N ASP A 72 3.02 13.08 6.39
CA ASP A 72 2.79 13.02 7.84
C ASP A 72 2.56 11.61 8.38
N LEU A 73 2.30 10.64 7.51
CA LEU A 73 2.20 9.23 7.88
C LEU A 73 3.55 8.52 7.86
N TRP A 74 4.60 9.18 7.33
CA TRP A 74 5.91 8.61 7.07
C TRP A 74 6.87 8.90 8.23
N PRO A 75 7.37 7.89 8.96
CA PRO A 75 8.33 8.12 10.04
C PRO A 75 9.71 8.56 9.53
N ASP A 76 10.39 9.43 10.26
CA ASP A 76 11.70 9.99 9.88
C ASP A 76 12.78 8.93 9.62
N ASP A 77 12.69 7.78 10.29
CA ASP A 77 13.65 6.68 10.20
C ASP A 77 13.27 5.60 9.17
N LEU A 78 12.18 5.78 8.43
CA LEU A 78 11.77 4.87 7.36
C LEU A 78 12.35 5.35 6.01
N PRO A 79 13.23 4.58 5.35
CA PRO A 79 13.71 4.96 4.02
C PRO A 79 12.58 4.96 2.98
N ARG A 80 12.50 6.02 2.16
CA ARG A 80 11.59 6.13 1.00
C ARG A 80 12.11 5.33 -0.19
N GLU A 81 12.15 4.03 -0.02
CA GLU A 81 12.53 3.08 -1.07
C GLU A 81 11.38 2.87 -2.07
N GLY A 82 11.65 2.27 -3.23
CA GLY A 82 10.63 2.04 -4.26
C GLY A 82 10.61 3.12 -5.33
N SER A 83 9.98 2.78 -6.45
CA SER A 83 9.84 3.70 -7.57
C SER A 83 8.59 4.55 -7.36
N PRO A 84 8.60 5.84 -7.69
CA PRO A 84 7.37 6.60 -7.86
C PRO A 84 6.37 5.82 -8.72
N LEU A 85 5.08 5.97 -8.45
CA LEU A 85 4.05 5.41 -9.32
C LEU A 85 4.08 6.11 -10.70
N GLU A 86 4.61 7.35 -10.74
CA GLU A 86 4.74 8.22 -11.91
C GLU A 86 6.19 8.46 -12.37
#